data_AF-A0A1F3SPN1-F1
#
_entry.id   AF-A0A1F3SPN1-F1
#
_cell.length_a   1.000
_cell.length_b   1.000
_cell.length_c   1.000
_cell.angle_alpha   90.00
_cell.angle_beta   90.00
_cell.angle_gamma   90.00
#
_symmetry.space_group_name_H-M   'P 1'
#
loop_
_entity.id
_entity.type
_entity.pdbx_description
1 polymer ?
#
loop_
_entity_poly.entity_id
_entity_poly.type
_entity_poly.pdbx_seq_one_letter_code
_entity_poly.pdbx_strand_id
1 'polypeptide(L)'
;MADQTTNHVDQINQGRHLMKTDFETLKALASYIVNHLKDDQIVDFNVAGRLDLIEALATEINVGLATDDDIKQQALEEVEEKLGIENVTDDVTESEIYNHARKEIIKSFSGENIAGLYLVESLHQLALRVTTFLLESELVEDVFGTDEEIVAYLVGKIRAFSIKRA
;
A
#
# COMPACT_ATOMS: atom_id res chain seq x y z
N MET A 1 -45.13 0.96 6.07
CA MET A 1 -44.22 2.00 5.54
C MET A 1 -42.82 1.50 5.79
N ALA A 2 -42.21 0.96 4.74
CA ALA A 2 -40.92 0.28 4.81
C ALA A 2 -39.80 1.32 4.73
N ASP A 3 -38.92 1.33 5.73
CA ASP A 3 -37.66 2.05 5.69
C ASP A 3 -36.63 1.14 4.99
N GLN A 4 -36.38 1.40 3.71
CA GLN A 4 -35.52 0.60 2.82
C GLN A 4 -34.19 1.30 2.49
N THR A 5 -33.76 2.26 3.29
CA THR A 5 -32.64 3.14 2.90
C THR A 5 -31.29 2.79 3.52
N THR A 6 -31.25 1.90 4.52
CA THR A 6 -30.00 1.62 5.27
C THR A 6 -29.19 0.42 4.75
N ASN A 7 -29.76 -0.42 3.86
CA ASN A 7 -29.13 -1.69 3.47
C ASN A 7 -28.28 -1.66 2.19
N HIS A 8 -28.15 -0.51 1.50
CA HIS A 8 -27.56 -0.53 0.15
C HIS A 8 -26.06 -0.24 0.09
N VAL A 9 -25.44 0.32 1.14
CA VAL A 9 -24.00 0.64 1.12
C VAL A 9 -23.15 -0.54 1.61
N ASP A 10 -23.65 -1.34 2.56
CA ASP A 10 -22.93 -2.51 3.10
C ASP A 10 -22.84 -3.70 2.13
N GLN A 11 -23.76 -3.83 1.19
CA GLN A 11 -23.78 -4.96 0.23
C GLN A 11 -22.85 -4.78 -0.97
N ILE A 12 -22.40 -3.57 -1.26
CA ILE A 12 -21.52 -3.30 -2.42
C ILE A 12 -20.06 -3.70 -2.12
N ASN A 13 -19.69 -3.76 -0.84
CA ASN A 13 -18.32 -4.06 -0.40
C ASN A 13 -18.08 -5.54 0.00
N GLN A 14 -19.10 -6.38 0.00
CA GLN A 14 -18.99 -7.79 0.45
C GLN A 14 -18.66 -8.78 -0.69
N GLY A 15 -18.46 -8.31 -1.93
CA GLY A 15 -18.33 -9.15 -3.13
C GLY A 15 -17.02 -9.02 -3.93
N ARG A 16 -16.09 -8.14 -3.56
CA ARG A 16 -14.72 -8.21 -4.09
C ARG A 16 -13.90 -8.99 -3.09
N HIS A 17 -13.55 -10.21 -3.44
CA HIS A 17 -12.42 -10.90 -2.84
C HIS A 17 -11.23 -9.94 -3.00
N LEU A 18 -10.93 -9.18 -1.94
CA LEU A 18 -9.78 -8.29 -1.88
C LEU A 18 -8.58 -9.18 -2.19
N MET A 19 -7.89 -8.82 -3.26
CA MET A 19 -6.67 -9.48 -3.65
C MET A 19 -5.75 -9.37 -2.44
N LYS A 20 -5.44 -10.49 -1.77
CA LYS A 20 -4.64 -10.47 -0.54
C LYS A 20 -3.30 -9.85 -0.87
N THR A 21 -3.14 -8.59 -0.52
CA THR A 21 -1.88 -7.88 -0.70
C THR A 21 -0.98 -8.13 0.50
N ASP A 22 0.30 -8.22 0.22
CA ASP A 22 1.38 -8.56 1.16
C ASP A 22 2.65 -7.78 0.76
N PHE A 23 3.76 -8.05 1.45
CA PHE A 23 5.03 -7.38 1.14
C PHE A 23 5.56 -7.70 -0.27
N GLU A 24 5.28 -8.88 -0.82
CA GLU A 24 5.64 -9.21 -2.21
C GLU A 24 4.87 -8.35 -3.22
N THR A 25 3.64 -7.96 -2.87
CA THR A 25 2.86 -6.99 -3.65
C THR A 25 3.53 -5.61 -3.67
N LEU A 26 4.10 -5.17 -2.55
CA LEU A 26 4.87 -3.92 -2.47
C LEU A 26 6.17 -4.03 -3.29
N LYS A 27 6.88 -5.16 -3.22
CA LYS A 27 8.05 -5.42 -4.07
C LYS A 27 7.70 -5.40 -5.56
N ALA A 28 6.52 -5.88 -5.95
CA ALA A 28 6.04 -5.80 -7.31
C ALA A 28 5.81 -4.34 -7.76
N LEU A 29 5.21 -3.50 -6.90
CA LEU A 29 5.05 -2.06 -7.16
C LEU A 29 6.42 -1.36 -7.23
N ALA A 30 7.31 -1.61 -6.28
CA ALA A 30 8.66 -1.05 -6.25
C ALA A 30 9.46 -1.44 -7.51
N SER A 31 9.39 -2.71 -7.91
CA SER A 31 9.99 -3.19 -9.16
C SER A 31 9.41 -2.47 -10.38
N TYR A 32 8.10 -2.32 -10.45
CA TYR A 32 7.43 -1.59 -11.52
C TYR A 32 7.90 -0.13 -11.60
N ILE A 33 8.00 0.57 -10.46
CA ILE A 33 8.51 1.95 -10.38
C ILE A 33 9.96 2.02 -10.84
N VAL A 34 10.85 1.21 -10.25
CA VAL A 34 12.29 1.20 -10.54
C VAL A 34 12.56 0.92 -12.02
N ASN A 35 11.89 -0.07 -12.61
CA ASN A 35 12.06 -0.37 -14.02
C ASN A 35 11.61 0.80 -14.90
N HIS A 36 10.47 1.42 -14.60
CA HIS A 36 9.99 2.56 -15.38
C HIS A 36 10.87 3.81 -15.25
N LEU A 37 11.35 4.11 -14.05
CA LEU A 37 12.30 5.21 -13.83
C LEU A 37 13.60 4.96 -14.63
N LYS A 38 14.07 3.71 -14.68
CA LYS A 38 15.26 3.34 -15.47
C LYS A 38 15.02 3.45 -16.97
N ASP A 39 13.91 2.89 -17.45
CA ASP A 39 13.55 2.85 -18.87
C ASP A 39 13.32 4.26 -19.44
N ASP A 40 12.69 5.14 -18.66
CA ASP A 40 12.42 6.53 -19.03
C ASP A 40 13.62 7.46 -18.68
N GLN A 41 14.77 6.88 -18.29
CA GLN A 41 16.05 7.57 -18.01
C GLN A 41 15.97 8.65 -16.91
N ILE A 42 15.09 8.47 -15.93
CA ILE A 42 14.94 9.36 -14.77
C ILE A 42 15.96 9.03 -13.69
N VAL A 43 16.39 7.78 -13.59
CA VAL A 43 17.42 7.36 -12.63
C VAL A 43 18.47 6.47 -13.28
N ASP A 44 19.71 6.58 -12.80
CA ASP A 44 20.77 5.61 -13.04
C ASP A 44 21.10 4.83 -11.75
N PHE A 45 21.41 3.56 -11.91
CA PHE A 45 21.81 2.65 -10.84
C PHE A 45 22.46 1.40 -11.43
N ASN A 46 23.36 0.81 -10.65
CA ASN A 46 24.00 -0.45 -11.00
C ASN A 46 22.99 -1.60 -11.05
N VAL A 47 22.98 -2.35 -12.16
CA VAL A 47 22.11 -3.53 -12.35
C VAL A 47 22.29 -4.57 -11.25
N ALA A 48 23.51 -4.70 -10.69
CA ALA A 48 23.80 -5.62 -9.59
C ALA A 48 23.05 -5.25 -8.30
N GLY A 49 22.83 -3.96 -8.03
CA GLY A 49 22.11 -3.46 -6.85
C GLY A 49 20.59 -3.32 -7.07
N ARG A 50 20.07 -3.74 -8.23
CA ARG A 50 18.64 -3.55 -8.57
C ARG A 50 17.71 -4.21 -7.56
N LEU A 51 18.03 -5.43 -7.12
CA LEU A 51 17.18 -6.15 -6.17
C LEU A 51 17.16 -5.45 -4.82
N ASP A 52 18.32 -5.00 -4.34
CA ASP A 52 18.45 -4.25 -3.09
C ASP A 52 17.68 -2.92 -3.16
N LEU A 53 17.75 -2.22 -4.30
CA LEU A 53 17.00 -0.98 -4.53
C LEU A 53 15.49 -1.21 -4.51
N ILE A 54 15.02 -2.32 -5.11
CA ILE A 54 13.61 -2.70 -5.10
C ILE A 54 13.15 -3.01 -3.67
N GLU A 55 13.94 -3.75 -2.90
CA GLU A 55 13.59 -4.08 -1.51
C GLU A 55 13.59 -2.84 -0.62
N ALA A 56 14.61 -1.99 -0.72
CA ALA A 56 14.68 -0.73 0.01
C ALA A 56 13.50 0.19 -0.33
N LEU A 57 13.16 0.32 -1.63
CA LEU A 57 12.01 1.10 -2.06
C LEU A 57 10.70 0.49 -1.57
N ALA A 58 10.55 -0.84 -1.58
CA ALA A 58 9.36 -1.52 -1.08
C ALA A 58 9.12 -1.24 0.41
N THR A 59 10.19 -1.22 1.21
CA THR A 59 10.13 -0.81 2.61
C THR A 59 9.71 0.65 2.75
N GLU A 60 10.28 1.55 1.95
CA GLU A 60 9.95 2.98 2.02
C GLU A 60 8.48 3.25 1.65
N ILE A 61 7.97 2.64 0.57
CA ILE A 61 6.56 2.85 0.17
C ILE A 61 5.57 2.20 1.14
N ASN A 62 5.97 1.20 1.93
CA ASN A 62 5.14 0.61 2.99
C ASN A 62 4.81 1.58 4.13
N VAL A 63 5.51 2.73 4.20
CA VAL A 63 5.16 3.79 5.15
C VAL A 63 3.91 4.55 4.70
N GLY A 64 3.70 4.69 3.38
CA GLY A 64 2.57 5.40 2.79
C GLY A 64 1.46 4.51 2.24
N LEU A 65 1.69 3.20 2.19
CA LEU A 65 0.76 2.17 1.72
C LEU A 65 0.58 1.09 2.78
N ALA A 66 -0.63 0.58 2.93
CA ALA A 66 -0.93 -0.58 3.76
C ALA A 66 -1.41 -1.75 2.91
N THR A 67 -0.88 -2.93 3.20
CA THR A 67 -1.33 -4.19 2.63
C THR A 67 -2.49 -4.77 3.43
N ASP A 68 -3.18 -5.78 2.89
CA ASP A 68 -4.19 -6.54 3.63
C ASP A 68 -3.57 -7.25 4.84
N ASP A 69 -2.32 -7.71 4.73
CA ASP A 69 -1.59 -8.32 5.83
C ASP A 69 -1.27 -7.29 6.93
N ASP A 70 -0.85 -6.07 6.59
CA ASP A 70 -0.62 -4.99 7.58
C ASP A 70 -1.91 -4.65 8.32
N ILE A 71 -3.01 -4.50 7.57
CA ILE A 71 -4.34 -4.21 8.14
C ILE A 71 -4.78 -5.35 9.06
N LYS A 72 -4.52 -6.60 8.68
CA LYS A 72 -4.82 -7.76 9.51
C LYS A 72 -4.03 -7.73 10.81
N GLN A 73 -2.73 -7.44 10.77
CA GLN A 73 -1.91 -7.36 11.98
C GLN A 73 -2.37 -6.22 12.89
N GLN A 74 -2.59 -5.02 12.35
CA GLN A 74 -3.11 -3.89 13.11
C GLN A 74 -4.47 -4.17 13.73
N ALA A 75 -5.37 -4.86 13.01
CA ALA A 75 -6.66 -5.24 13.55
C ALA A 75 -6.56 -6.26 14.68
N LEU A 76 -5.57 -7.17 14.63
CA LEU A 76 -5.30 -8.10 15.73
C LEU A 76 -4.77 -7.36 16.95
N GLU A 77 -3.79 -6.46 16.76
CA GLU A 77 -3.23 -5.62 17.83
C GLU A 77 -4.33 -4.80 18.52
N GLU A 78 -5.19 -4.13 17.76
CA GLU A 78 -6.32 -3.34 18.29
C GLU A 78 -7.32 -4.21 19.11
N VAL A 79 -7.53 -5.46 18.69
CA VAL A 79 -8.42 -6.40 19.40
C VAL A 79 -7.74 -6.91 20.68
N GLU A 80 -6.45 -7.25 20.61
CA GLU A 80 -5.63 -7.66 21.75
C GLU A 80 -5.58 -6.57 22.82
N GLU A 81 -5.43 -5.30 22.43
CA GLU A 81 -5.45 -4.16 23.37
C GLU A 81 -6.81 -4.01 24.08
N LYS A 82 -7.92 -4.30 23.37
CA LYS A 82 -9.27 -4.16 23.91
C LYS A 82 -9.71 -5.32 24.80
N LEU A 83 -9.36 -6.55 24.41
CA LEU A 83 -9.79 -7.76 25.10
C LEU A 83 -8.76 -8.25 26.12
N GLY A 84 -7.50 -7.86 25.96
CA GLY A 84 -6.35 -8.46 26.65
C GLY A 84 -5.93 -9.77 25.96
N ILE A 85 -4.61 -9.98 25.85
CA ILE A 85 -3.98 -11.12 25.16
C ILE A 85 -4.57 -12.47 25.61
N GLU A 86 -4.88 -12.61 26.90
CA GLU A 86 -5.42 -13.85 27.48
C GLU A 86 -6.83 -14.22 26.99
N ASN A 87 -7.56 -13.27 26.40
CA ASN A 87 -8.92 -13.45 25.92
C ASN A 87 -9.01 -13.52 24.38
N VAL A 88 -7.88 -13.46 23.68
CA VAL A 88 -7.83 -13.62 22.22
C VAL A 88 -7.72 -15.11 21.88
N THR A 89 -8.74 -15.63 21.21
CA THR A 89 -8.85 -17.03 20.79
C THR A 89 -8.35 -17.23 19.36
N ASP A 90 -8.03 -18.48 19.00
CA ASP A 90 -7.49 -18.83 17.67
C ASP A 90 -8.42 -18.44 16.49
N ASP A 91 -9.72 -18.29 16.75
CA ASP A 91 -10.76 -17.91 15.79
C ASP A 91 -11.07 -16.39 15.77
N VAL A 92 -10.25 -15.56 16.42
CA VAL A 92 -10.48 -14.11 16.54
C VAL A 92 -10.69 -13.43 15.18
N THR A 93 -10.06 -13.91 14.11
CA THR A 93 -10.20 -13.33 12.76
C THR A 93 -11.59 -13.52 12.14
N GLU A 94 -12.42 -14.40 12.70
CA GLU A 94 -13.82 -14.61 12.30
C GLU A 94 -14.81 -13.80 13.15
N SER A 95 -14.33 -13.20 14.24
CA SER A 95 -15.17 -12.48 15.20
C SER A 95 -15.70 -11.14 14.66
N GLU A 96 -16.83 -10.69 15.20
CA GLU A 96 -17.38 -9.36 14.87
C GLU A 96 -16.46 -8.22 15.32
N ILE A 97 -15.75 -8.39 16.44
CA ILE A 97 -14.85 -7.37 16.97
C ILE A 97 -13.62 -7.15 16.07
N TYR A 98 -13.03 -8.22 15.55
CA TYR A 98 -11.95 -8.12 14.54
C TYR A 98 -12.45 -7.49 13.24
N ASN A 99 -13.60 -7.95 12.74
CA ASN A 99 -14.18 -7.39 11.52
C ASN A 99 -14.53 -5.90 11.67
N HIS A 100 -14.95 -5.48 12.86
CA HIS A 100 -15.16 -4.08 13.18
C HIS A 100 -13.83 -3.30 13.21
N ALA A 101 -12.81 -3.79 13.91
CA ALA A 101 -11.48 -3.15 13.96
C ALA A 101 -10.88 -2.97 12.56
N ARG A 102 -10.88 -4.03 11.74
CA ARG A 102 -10.42 -3.98 10.35
C ARG A 102 -11.15 -2.91 9.52
N LYS A 103 -12.47 -2.79 9.68
CA LYS A 103 -13.26 -1.74 8.99
C LYS A 103 -12.87 -0.34 9.43
N GLU A 104 -12.64 -0.12 10.73
CA GLU A 104 -12.24 1.20 11.24
C GLU A 104 -10.85 1.60 10.76
N ILE A 105 -9.90 0.67 10.71
CA ILE A 105 -8.56 0.91 10.14
C ILE A 105 -8.68 1.33 8.67
N ILE A 106 -9.40 0.55 7.85
CA ILE A 106 -9.60 0.90 6.43
C ILE A 106 -10.28 2.26 6.26
N LYS A 107 -11.23 2.63 7.13
CA LYS A 107 -11.88 3.95 7.10
C LYS A 107 -10.97 5.09 7.50
N SER A 108 -9.95 4.84 8.33
CA SER A 108 -8.97 5.86 8.71
C SER A 108 -8.05 6.25 7.55
N PHE A 109 -7.94 5.40 6.53
CA PHE A 109 -7.20 5.67 5.31
C PHE A 109 -7.97 6.60 4.37
N SER A 110 -7.29 7.13 3.36
CA SER A 110 -7.83 8.12 2.42
C SER A 110 -8.98 7.60 1.53
N GLY A 111 -9.41 6.35 1.71
CA GLY A 111 -10.44 5.67 0.91
C GLY A 111 -9.99 5.25 -0.50
N GLU A 112 -8.79 5.64 -0.91
CA GLU A 112 -8.16 5.25 -2.18
C GLU A 112 -7.35 3.96 -1.99
N ASN A 113 -7.45 3.05 -2.96
CA ASN A 113 -6.54 1.92 -3.07
C ASN A 113 -6.03 1.79 -4.50
N ILE A 114 -4.82 1.28 -4.63
CA ILE A 114 -4.13 1.05 -5.91
C ILE A 114 -3.76 -0.43 -5.95
N ALA A 115 -4.41 -1.17 -6.86
CA ALA A 115 -4.22 -2.61 -7.01
C ALA A 115 -4.38 -3.43 -5.70
N GLY A 116 -5.25 -2.96 -4.78
CA GLY A 116 -5.46 -3.58 -3.47
C GLY A 116 -4.60 -3.03 -2.34
N LEU A 117 -3.57 -2.22 -2.64
CA LEU A 117 -2.78 -1.50 -1.63
C LEU A 117 -3.55 -0.25 -1.19
N TYR A 118 -3.73 -0.08 0.11
CA TYR A 118 -4.49 1.03 0.68
C TYR A 118 -3.60 2.25 0.90
N LEU A 119 -4.07 3.45 0.52
CA LEU A 119 -3.31 4.68 0.71
C LEU A 119 -3.49 5.23 2.14
N VAL A 120 -2.43 5.12 2.94
CA VAL A 120 -2.36 5.67 4.31
C VAL A 120 -2.17 7.19 4.25
N GLU A 121 -1.41 7.67 3.27
CA GLU A 121 -1.26 9.09 2.94
C GLU A 121 -1.71 9.37 1.50
N SER A 122 -1.84 10.65 1.11
CA SER A 122 -2.22 10.97 -0.26
C SER A 122 -1.18 10.47 -1.28
N LEU A 123 -1.61 10.12 -2.49
CA LEU A 123 -0.72 9.64 -3.55
C LEU A 123 0.43 10.62 -3.87
N HIS A 124 0.19 11.92 -3.72
CA HIS A 124 1.21 12.94 -3.91
C HIS A 124 2.28 12.91 -2.81
N GLN A 125 1.90 12.67 -1.55
CA GLN A 125 2.84 12.51 -0.44
C GLN A 125 3.68 11.24 -0.60
N LEU A 126 3.06 10.14 -1.02
CA LEU A 126 3.79 8.93 -1.37
C LEU A 126 4.80 9.17 -2.51
N ALA A 127 4.41 9.92 -3.54
CA ALA A 127 5.32 10.27 -4.63
C ALA A 127 6.48 11.17 -4.16
N LEU A 128 6.22 12.15 -3.29
CA LEU A 128 7.28 12.97 -2.65
C LEU A 128 8.25 12.10 -1.86
N ARG A 129 7.74 11.17 -1.05
CA ARG A 129 8.55 10.20 -0.30
C ARG A 129 9.47 9.40 -1.21
N VAL A 130 8.93 8.86 -2.31
CA VAL A 130 9.74 8.12 -3.29
C VAL A 130 10.77 9.03 -3.93
N THR A 131 10.44 10.27 -4.30
CA THR A 131 11.42 11.24 -4.83
C THR A 131 12.56 11.49 -3.83
N THR A 132 12.24 11.75 -2.56
CA THR A 132 13.25 11.93 -1.50
C THR A 132 14.13 10.69 -1.36
N PHE A 133 13.53 9.49 -1.33
CA PHE A 133 14.28 8.25 -1.30
C PHE A 133 15.24 8.11 -2.48
N LEU A 134 14.81 8.44 -3.70
CA LEU A 134 15.68 8.36 -4.88
C LEU A 134 16.87 9.32 -4.80
N LEU A 135 16.67 10.51 -4.24
CA LEU A 135 17.71 11.54 -4.08
C LEU A 135 18.70 11.21 -2.96
N GLU A 136 18.28 10.45 -1.93
CA GLU A 136 19.08 10.15 -0.74
C GLU A 136 19.68 8.73 -0.74
N SER A 137 19.16 7.83 -1.58
CA SER A 137 19.57 6.42 -1.60
C SER A 137 20.96 6.23 -2.20
N GLU A 138 21.85 5.58 -1.45
CA GLU A 138 23.19 5.18 -1.93
C GLU A 138 23.14 4.14 -3.07
N LEU A 139 21.97 3.52 -3.30
CA LEU A 139 21.75 2.54 -4.37
C LEU A 139 21.39 3.21 -5.70
N VAL A 140 21.17 4.52 -5.70
CA VAL A 140 20.92 5.35 -6.88
C VAL A 140 22.18 6.16 -7.18
N GLU A 141 22.66 6.08 -8.42
CA GLU A 141 23.89 6.76 -8.85
C GLU A 141 23.60 8.20 -9.26
N ASP A 142 22.56 8.40 -10.08
CA ASP A 142 22.15 9.70 -10.59
C ASP A 142 20.62 9.78 -10.69
N VAL A 143 20.07 10.98 -10.44
CA VAL A 143 18.65 11.31 -10.62
C VAL A 143 18.54 12.49 -11.58
N PHE A 144 17.69 12.35 -12.60
CA PHE A 144 17.51 13.32 -13.68
C PHE A 144 16.08 13.87 -13.69
N GLY A 145 15.96 15.20 -13.75
CA GLY A 145 14.69 15.93 -13.71
C GLY A 145 14.55 16.80 -12.47
N THR A 146 13.54 17.66 -12.42
CA THR A 146 13.20 18.40 -11.20
C THR A 146 12.32 17.56 -10.27
N ASP A 147 12.31 17.91 -8.98
CA ASP A 147 11.45 17.26 -7.98
C ASP A 147 9.98 17.23 -8.45
N GLU A 148 9.47 18.32 -9.02
CA GLU A 148 8.09 18.39 -9.51
C GLU A 148 7.83 17.45 -10.69
N GLU A 149 8.80 17.32 -11.61
CA GLU A 149 8.71 16.41 -12.76
C GLU A 149 8.69 14.95 -12.30
N ILE A 150 9.58 14.60 -11.37
CA ILE A 150 9.69 13.24 -10.82
C ILE A 150 8.43 12.88 -10.03
N VAL A 151 7.94 13.79 -9.18
CA VAL A 151 6.70 13.58 -8.42
C VAL A 151 5.49 13.40 -9.35
N ALA A 152 5.33 14.24 -10.36
CA ALA A 152 4.24 14.13 -11.33
C ALA A 152 4.30 12.79 -12.09
N TYR A 153 5.51 12.39 -12.49
CA TYR A 153 5.76 11.11 -13.14
C TYR A 153 5.38 9.92 -12.24
N LEU A 154 5.83 9.93 -10.98
CA LEU A 154 5.56 8.88 -10.00
C LEU A 154 4.07 8.75 -9.71
N VAL A 155 3.36 9.87 -9.52
CA VAL A 155 1.89 9.86 -9.35
C VAL A 155 1.21 9.16 -10.53
N GLY A 156 1.64 9.46 -11.76
CA GLY A 156 1.12 8.83 -12.97
C GLY A 156 1.38 7.33 -13.02
N LYS A 157 2.62 6.90 -12.74
CA LYS A 157 3.01 5.49 -12.79
C LYS A 157 2.37 4.67 -11.68
N ILE A 158 2.42 5.13 -10.43
CA ILE A 158 1.83 4.44 -9.29
C ILE A 158 0.33 4.25 -9.51
N ARG A 159 -0.39 5.28 -9.97
CA ARG A 159 -1.82 5.15 -10.31
C ARG A 159 -2.10 4.14 -11.43
N ALA A 160 -1.19 4.01 -12.39
CA ALA A 160 -1.31 3.07 -13.50
C ALA A 160 -0.93 1.62 -13.12
N PHE A 161 -0.36 1.41 -11.93
CA PHE A 161 0.02 0.08 -11.48
C PHE A 161 -1.20 -0.83 -11.38
N SER A 162 -1.04 -2.05 -11.90
CA SER A 162 -2.02 -3.11 -11.75
C SER A 162 -1.32 -4.46 -11.66
N ILE A 163 -1.80 -5.30 -10.75
CA ILE A 163 -1.35 -6.69 -10.68
C ILE A 163 -2.12 -7.43 -11.77
N LYS A 164 -1.50 -7.63 -12.94
CA LYS A 164 -2.10 -8.50 -13.96
C LYS A 164 -2.25 -9.88 -13.36
N ARG A 165 -3.50 -10.38 -13.30
CA ARG A 165 -3.77 -11.78 -13.02
C ARG A 165 -3.08 -12.61 -14.10
N ALA A 166 -2.14 -13.46 -13.70
CA ALA A 166 -1.67 -14.57 -14.53
C ALA A 166 -2.81 -15.59 -14.70
#